data_AF-B8DWG2-F1
#
_entry.id   AF-B8DWG2-F1
#
_cell.length_a   1.000
_cell.length_b   1.000
_cell.length_c   1.000
_cell.angle_alpha   90.00
_cell.angle_beta   90.00
_cell.angle_gamma   90.00
#
_symmetry.space_group_name_H-M   'P 1'
#
loop_
_entity.id
_entity.type
_entity.pdbx_description
1 polymer ?
#
loop_
_entity_poly.entity_id
_entity_poly.type
_entity_poly.pdbx_seq_one_letter_code
_entity_poly.pdbx_strand_id
1 'polypeptide(L)'
;MKRGEGLEDTLPISLICDFIFCPRRAWLEIQGEKIESLQMERGFHDHRAVDDANGGRGDTDYRAVNVNHQGWGLSGRLDAVRLNEDNGVIIREYKATPVRRSMDVTHAMRIQLALQAACMEDMGYRVDGTEIFFTSHHRIVPVELRKSDYEEAYGSVQEVRKLIECETAPLPFEDDPRCMRCSHAGICLPEERAHNIPEHRIMVKVPDHAVTHLATPGARAYLKSGRMHVSKNGDEITSVPLDSIQALQIHGNVDVSSGLMRELMWRNIPILWCSGTGRLMGWSVSSYGPNGETRVAQHVASHEGRLDLAREFISAKIHNQIVLLRRSDKNNNVLFDMKHIEKSVVNANRIQDILSLEGQAAALYFSQFHHLISVNKRNEWPWLERMRHPAPDPLNALLDYTYSLLLSDCIRAIVSCGLDAHAGFLHSSKRNKPALALDLMEEFRAPIADSVVQTVVNNGEIKRNGFANVMGSVRLRDETRKTLIGAYERRMATELKHPVYAYRASWRRIVEIQARMVLGRLEGSLERYRGIRVR
;
A
#
# COMPACT_ATOMS: atom_id res chain seq x y z
N MET A 1 -10.93 20.39 25.05
CA MET A 1 -11.06 21.01 23.73
C MET A 1 -11.74 20.00 22.84
N LYS A 2 -12.99 20.26 22.43
CA LYS A 2 -13.90 19.28 21.83
C LYS A 2 -13.30 18.68 20.55
N ARG A 3 -13.26 17.35 20.46
CA ARG A 3 -13.06 16.61 19.21
C ARG A 3 -14.31 16.85 18.35
N GLY A 4 -14.14 17.20 17.07
CA GLY A 4 -15.24 17.19 16.08
C GLY A 4 -15.75 18.56 15.61
N GLU A 5 -14.91 19.35 14.95
CA GLU A 5 -15.40 20.38 14.03
C GLU A 5 -14.69 20.18 12.69
N GLY A 6 -15.38 19.55 11.72
CA GLY A 6 -14.89 19.48 10.34
C GLY A 6 -15.38 18.32 9.46
N LEU A 7 -16.00 17.27 10.01
CA LEU A 7 -16.82 16.34 9.23
C LEU A 7 -18.26 16.82 9.37
N GLU A 8 -18.89 17.18 8.25
CA GLU A 8 -20.34 17.41 8.18
C GLU A 8 -21.06 16.29 8.96
N ASP A 9 -22.03 16.63 9.82
CA ASP A 9 -22.73 15.75 10.77
C ASP A 9 -23.47 14.54 10.14
N THR A 10 -23.31 14.35 8.82
CA THR A 10 -23.96 13.35 8.00
C THR A 10 -23.03 12.20 7.63
N LEU A 11 -23.46 10.97 7.88
CA LEU A 11 -22.77 9.76 7.44
C LEU A 11 -23.16 9.39 6.00
N PRO A 12 -22.21 9.02 5.15
CA PRO A 12 -22.53 8.58 3.80
C PRO A 12 -23.23 7.22 3.82
N ILE A 13 -24.31 7.04 3.06
CA ILE A 13 -25.05 5.76 2.93
C ILE A 13 -24.09 4.61 2.57
N SER A 14 -23.09 4.87 1.71
CA SER A 14 -22.08 3.87 1.33
C SER A 14 -21.29 3.33 2.51
N LEU A 15 -21.02 4.14 3.54
CA LEU A 15 -20.32 3.69 4.75
C LEU A 15 -21.18 2.75 5.58
N ILE A 16 -22.50 3.01 5.66
CA ILE A 16 -23.43 2.10 6.33
C ILE A 16 -23.50 0.76 5.59
N CYS A 17 -23.57 0.79 4.25
CA CYS A 17 -23.49 -0.42 3.43
C CYS A 17 -22.20 -1.20 3.65
N ASP A 18 -21.07 -0.50 3.79
CA ASP A 18 -19.77 -1.12 4.06
C ASP A 18 -19.71 -1.74 5.47
N PHE A 19 -20.38 -1.15 6.44
CA PHE A 19 -20.50 -1.69 7.80
C PHE A 19 -21.31 -2.99 7.82
N ILE A 20 -22.46 -3.00 7.15
CA ILE A 20 -23.30 -4.19 7.00
C ILE A 20 -22.54 -5.32 6.31
N PHE A 21 -21.70 -4.97 5.32
CA PHE A 21 -20.80 -5.95 4.71
C PHE A 21 -19.76 -6.46 5.71
N CYS A 22 -19.04 -5.56 6.37
CA CYS A 22 -18.02 -5.86 7.38
C CYS A 22 -17.66 -4.62 8.23
N PRO A 23 -17.80 -4.65 9.56
CA PRO A 23 -17.42 -3.53 10.44
C PRO A 23 -15.97 -3.08 10.26
N ARG A 24 -15.04 -4.02 10.06
CA ARG A 24 -13.63 -3.72 9.78
C ARG A 24 -13.45 -2.97 8.45
N ARG A 25 -14.26 -3.25 7.42
CA ARG A 25 -14.20 -2.50 6.16
C ARG A 25 -14.66 -1.06 6.36
N ALA A 26 -15.80 -0.85 7.02
CA ALA A 26 -16.28 0.49 7.34
C ALA A 26 -15.25 1.29 8.15
N TRP A 27 -14.61 0.65 9.13
CA TRP A 27 -13.53 1.26 9.90
C TRP A 27 -12.37 1.73 9.01
N LEU A 28 -11.92 0.92 8.06
CA LEU A 28 -10.84 1.31 7.13
C LEU A 28 -11.21 2.55 6.31
N GLU A 29 -12.45 2.60 5.79
CA GLU A 29 -12.96 3.76 5.05
C GLU A 29 -13.05 5.02 5.93
N ILE A 30 -13.48 4.89 7.20
CA ILE A 30 -13.47 5.98 8.20
C ILE A 30 -12.05 6.51 8.42
N GLN A 31 -11.07 5.61 8.49
CA GLN A 31 -9.66 5.97 8.60
C GLN A 31 -9.05 6.49 7.29
N GLY A 32 -9.84 6.59 6.21
CA GLY A 32 -9.43 7.12 4.92
C GLY A 32 -8.68 6.13 4.03
N GLU A 33 -8.59 4.85 4.40
CA GLU A 33 -8.07 3.81 3.51
C GLU A 33 -9.09 3.55 2.41
N LYS A 34 -8.70 3.83 1.16
CA LYS A 34 -9.56 3.68 -0.02
C LYS A 34 -8.92 2.77 -1.04
N ILE A 35 -9.77 2.08 -1.79
CA ILE A 35 -9.35 1.34 -2.99
C ILE A 35 -10.06 1.92 -4.19
N GLU A 36 -9.26 2.44 -5.12
CA GLU A 36 -9.75 2.86 -6.42
C GLU A 36 -10.19 1.60 -7.17
N SER A 37 -11.51 1.38 -7.24
CA SER A 37 -12.04 0.34 -8.11
C SER A 37 -12.08 0.87 -9.55
N LEU A 38 -11.60 0.07 -10.51
CA LEU A 38 -11.72 0.35 -11.95
C LEU A 38 -13.17 0.67 -12.39
N GLN A 39 -14.17 0.29 -11.59
CA GLN A 39 -15.58 0.62 -11.82
C GLN A 39 -15.94 2.06 -11.39
N MET A 40 -15.34 2.59 -10.31
CA MET A 40 -15.52 3.99 -9.92
C MET A 40 -14.84 4.95 -10.91
N GLU A 41 -13.67 4.59 -11.45
CA GLU A 41 -12.98 5.45 -12.43
C GLU A 41 -13.68 5.51 -13.79
N ARG A 42 -14.39 4.45 -14.24
CA ARG A 42 -15.24 4.57 -15.45
C ARG A 42 -16.36 5.59 -15.24
N GLY A 43 -16.95 5.62 -14.05
CA GLY A 43 -17.91 6.67 -13.67
C GLY A 43 -17.28 8.07 -13.63
N PHE A 44 -16.00 8.18 -13.24
CA PHE A 44 -15.26 9.46 -13.22
C PHE A 44 -14.70 9.92 -14.57
N HIS A 45 -14.37 9.00 -15.48
CA HIS A 45 -14.03 9.37 -16.86
C HIS A 45 -15.26 9.85 -17.65
N ASP A 46 -16.45 9.37 -17.29
CA ASP A 46 -17.72 9.93 -17.76
C ASP A 46 -18.07 11.27 -17.08
N HIS A 47 -17.44 11.66 -15.96
CA HIS A 47 -17.66 12.95 -15.30
C HIS A 47 -17.09 14.18 -16.04
N ARG A 48 -16.38 14.01 -17.15
CA ARG A 48 -16.09 15.13 -18.08
C ARG A 48 -17.16 15.36 -19.15
N ALA A 49 -18.19 14.53 -19.19
CA ALA A 49 -19.36 14.70 -20.07
C ALA A 49 -20.64 15.11 -19.30
N VAL A 50 -20.52 15.56 -18.04
CA VAL A 50 -21.66 15.99 -17.23
C VAL A 50 -21.57 17.50 -16.97
N ASP A 51 -21.61 18.26 -18.07
CA ASP A 51 -22.10 19.63 -18.09
C ASP A 51 -23.31 19.75 -19.04
N ASP A 52 -23.99 18.64 -19.35
CA ASP A 52 -25.30 18.64 -19.99
C ASP A 52 -26.39 18.36 -18.95
N ALA A 53 -26.75 19.40 -18.20
CA ALA A 53 -27.96 19.45 -17.37
C ALA A 53 -29.23 19.67 -18.21
N ASN A 54 -29.29 19.09 -19.42
CA ASN A 54 -30.48 19.11 -20.26
C ASN A 54 -30.92 17.68 -20.54
N GLY A 55 -31.69 17.14 -19.59
CA GLY A 55 -32.51 15.96 -19.85
C GLY A 55 -33.42 16.22 -21.04
N GLY A 56 -33.38 15.33 -22.02
CA GLY A 56 -34.30 15.35 -23.15
C GLY A 56 -35.75 15.35 -22.66
N ARG A 57 -36.58 16.23 -23.24
CA ARG A 57 -38.03 16.31 -22.99
C ARG A 57 -38.67 14.92 -23.11
N GLY A 58 -39.16 14.37 -22.00
CA GLY A 58 -40.00 13.17 -21.95
C GLY A 58 -39.58 12.07 -20.96
N ASP A 59 -38.44 12.19 -20.30
CA ASP A 59 -37.94 11.11 -19.43
C ASP A 59 -38.36 11.30 -17.95
N THR A 60 -39.10 10.34 -17.39
CA THR A 60 -39.52 10.32 -15.97
C THR A 60 -38.46 9.69 -15.05
N ASP A 61 -37.28 9.34 -15.60
CA ASP A 61 -36.15 8.72 -14.90
C ASP A 61 -35.05 9.77 -14.59
N TYR A 62 -34.93 10.16 -13.34
CA TYR A 62 -33.80 10.94 -12.82
C TYR A 62 -32.66 10.01 -12.45
N ARG A 63 -31.42 10.35 -12.82
CA ARG A 63 -30.23 9.59 -12.43
C ARG A 63 -29.39 10.35 -11.43
N ALA A 64 -28.70 9.60 -10.57
CA ALA A 64 -27.60 10.10 -9.77
C ALA A 64 -28.03 11.25 -8.82
N VAL A 65 -29.17 11.08 -8.15
CA VAL A 65 -29.85 12.07 -7.30
C VAL A 65 -29.19 12.11 -5.92
N ASN A 66 -28.79 13.30 -5.46
CA ASN A 66 -28.25 13.48 -4.12
C ASN A 66 -29.39 13.52 -3.09
N VAL A 67 -29.21 12.80 -1.98
CA VAL A 67 -30.19 12.73 -0.90
C VAL A 67 -29.53 12.99 0.45
N ASN A 68 -30.34 13.44 1.40
CA ASN A 68 -29.96 13.56 2.79
C ASN A 68 -31.12 13.17 3.71
N HIS A 69 -30.78 12.82 4.94
CA HIS A 69 -31.75 12.68 6.02
C HIS A 69 -31.21 13.46 7.23
N GLN A 70 -31.90 14.53 7.62
CA GLN A 70 -31.48 15.39 8.73
C GLN A 70 -31.61 14.68 10.07
N GLY A 71 -32.72 13.98 10.30
CA GLY A 71 -32.97 13.27 11.56
C GLY A 71 -31.98 12.14 11.84
N TRP A 72 -31.58 11.38 10.81
CA TRP A 72 -30.58 10.30 10.97
C TRP A 72 -29.14 10.81 10.80
N GLY A 73 -28.99 12.03 10.25
CA GLY A 73 -27.72 12.58 9.80
C GLY A 73 -27.09 11.65 8.76
N LEU A 74 -27.76 11.49 7.62
CA LEU A 74 -27.27 10.73 6.47
C LEU A 74 -27.17 11.60 5.23
N SER A 75 -26.25 11.23 4.35
CA SER A 75 -26.16 11.78 3.00
C SER A 75 -25.76 10.69 2.01
N GLY A 76 -26.11 10.86 0.73
CA GLY A 76 -25.74 9.88 -0.28
C GLY A 76 -26.24 10.23 -1.67
N ARG A 77 -26.07 9.28 -2.57
CA ARG A 77 -26.50 9.39 -3.97
C ARG A 77 -27.27 8.14 -4.38
N LEU A 78 -28.43 8.33 -4.99
CA LEU A 78 -29.24 7.27 -5.58
C LEU A 78 -28.82 7.08 -7.04
N ASP A 79 -28.76 5.84 -7.50
CA ASP A 79 -28.44 5.55 -8.90
C ASP A 79 -29.52 6.09 -9.86
N ALA A 80 -30.80 5.78 -9.58
CA ALA A 80 -31.92 6.34 -10.31
C ALA A 80 -33.21 6.43 -9.47
N VAL A 81 -34.06 7.37 -9.86
CA VAL A 81 -35.38 7.65 -9.31
C VAL A 81 -36.35 7.80 -10.48
N ARG A 82 -37.45 7.06 -10.45
CA ARG A 82 -38.55 7.20 -11.41
C ARG A 82 -39.74 7.88 -10.76
N LEU A 83 -40.35 8.84 -11.44
CA LEU A 83 -41.64 9.41 -11.04
C LEU A 83 -42.81 8.61 -11.64
N ASN A 84 -43.81 8.35 -10.81
CA ASN A 84 -45.10 7.81 -11.21
C ASN A 84 -46.06 8.94 -11.61
N GLU A 85 -47.20 8.59 -12.22
CA GLU A 85 -48.24 9.54 -12.66
C GLU A 85 -48.79 10.40 -11.51
N ASP A 86 -48.78 9.89 -10.29
CA ASP A 86 -49.24 10.57 -9.06
C ASP A 86 -48.12 11.31 -8.30
N ASN A 87 -47.00 11.63 -8.96
CA ASN A 87 -45.82 12.26 -8.33
C ASN A 87 -45.12 11.42 -7.23
N GLY A 88 -45.46 10.15 -7.12
CA GLY A 88 -44.75 9.20 -6.26
C GLY A 88 -43.43 8.75 -6.85
N VAL A 89 -42.48 8.39 -5.99
CA VAL A 89 -41.11 8.02 -6.36
C VAL A 89 -40.91 6.51 -6.27
N ILE A 90 -40.36 5.91 -7.33
CA ILE A 90 -39.79 4.56 -7.30
C ILE A 90 -38.26 4.67 -7.31
N ILE A 91 -37.62 4.13 -6.28
CA ILE A 91 -36.15 4.11 -6.16
C ILE A 91 -35.61 2.89 -6.89
N ARG A 92 -34.63 3.08 -7.78
CA ARG A 92 -33.96 2.00 -8.52
C ARG A 92 -32.46 1.98 -8.23
N GLU A 93 -31.99 0.84 -7.74
CA GLU A 93 -30.57 0.56 -7.51
C GLU A 93 -30.01 -0.40 -8.58
N TYR A 94 -28.80 -0.15 -9.07
CA TYR A 94 -28.17 -0.97 -10.10
C TYR A 94 -27.14 -1.90 -9.47
N LYS A 95 -27.32 -3.22 -9.62
CA LYS A 95 -26.38 -4.22 -9.08
C LYS A 95 -25.88 -5.15 -10.18
N ALA A 96 -24.56 -5.33 -10.24
CA ALA A 96 -23.95 -6.37 -11.07
C ALA A 96 -23.85 -7.66 -10.24
N THR A 97 -24.38 -8.77 -10.76
CA THR A 97 -24.26 -10.10 -10.14
C THR A 97 -23.37 -10.97 -11.02
N PRO A 98 -22.38 -11.68 -10.47
CA PRO A 98 -21.62 -12.65 -11.26
C PRO A 98 -22.57 -13.63 -11.97
N VAL A 99 -22.37 -13.86 -13.27
CA VAL A 99 -23.25 -14.59 -14.22
C VAL A 99 -23.70 -15.99 -13.75
N ARG A 100 -23.09 -16.56 -12.71
CA ARG A 100 -23.36 -17.91 -12.18
C ARG A 100 -24.17 -17.94 -10.87
N ARG A 101 -24.82 -16.85 -10.44
CA ARG A 101 -25.64 -16.81 -9.20
C ARG A 101 -27.10 -16.44 -9.50
N SER A 102 -28.01 -16.98 -8.70
CA SER A 102 -29.41 -16.55 -8.62
C SER A 102 -29.52 -15.05 -8.35
N MET A 103 -30.57 -14.44 -8.91
CA MET A 103 -30.91 -13.03 -8.68
C MET A 103 -31.57 -12.86 -7.31
N ASP A 104 -30.81 -13.07 -6.24
CA ASP A 104 -31.33 -12.96 -4.88
C ASP A 104 -31.10 -11.55 -4.32
N VAL A 105 -32.18 -10.94 -3.81
CA VAL A 105 -32.11 -9.68 -3.07
C VAL A 105 -31.48 -9.96 -1.71
N THR A 106 -30.24 -9.54 -1.54
CA THR A 106 -29.50 -9.76 -0.29
C THR A 106 -30.01 -8.84 0.82
N HIS A 107 -29.80 -9.26 2.07
CA HIS A 107 -30.09 -8.44 3.24
C HIS A 107 -29.48 -7.02 3.16
N ALA A 108 -28.20 -6.92 2.77
CA ALA A 108 -27.52 -5.62 2.61
C ALA A 108 -28.18 -4.72 1.54
N MET A 109 -28.73 -5.30 0.47
CA MET A 109 -29.45 -4.52 -0.55
C MET A 109 -30.77 -3.96 -0.01
N ARG A 110 -31.49 -4.70 0.84
CA ARG A 110 -32.73 -4.21 1.48
C ARG A 110 -32.44 -3.03 2.40
N ILE A 111 -31.41 -3.14 3.22
CA ILE A 111 -31.01 -2.04 4.11
C ILE A 111 -30.54 -0.81 3.33
N GLN A 112 -29.80 -0.99 2.23
CA GLN A 112 -29.43 0.12 1.35
C GLN A 112 -30.66 0.86 0.81
N LEU A 113 -31.66 0.12 0.29
CA LEU A 113 -32.91 0.69 -0.21
C LEU A 113 -33.70 1.38 0.92
N ALA A 114 -33.73 0.82 2.13
CA ALA A 114 -34.37 1.44 3.29
C ALA A 114 -33.71 2.76 3.69
N LEU A 115 -32.37 2.84 3.67
CA LEU A 115 -31.64 4.09 3.91
C LEU A 115 -31.96 5.14 2.84
N GLN A 116 -31.98 4.75 1.56
CA GLN A 116 -32.30 5.65 0.45
C GLN A 116 -33.76 6.13 0.51
N ALA A 117 -34.71 5.23 0.81
CA ALA A 117 -36.12 5.55 0.97
C ALA A 117 -36.36 6.52 2.13
N ALA A 118 -35.75 6.27 3.30
CA ALA A 118 -35.85 7.15 4.44
C ALA A 118 -35.34 8.57 4.14
N CYS A 119 -34.24 8.70 3.36
CA CYS A 119 -33.76 10.02 2.93
C CYS A 119 -34.76 10.72 1.98
N MET A 120 -35.34 9.99 1.03
CA MET A 120 -36.34 10.57 0.12
C MET A 120 -37.60 11.03 0.86
N GLU A 121 -38.06 10.24 1.83
CA GLU A 121 -39.21 10.58 2.68
C GLU A 121 -38.93 11.81 3.56
N ASP A 122 -37.75 11.91 4.18
CA ASP A 122 -37.33 13.08 4.97
C ASP A 122 -37.21 14.35 4.10
N MET A 123 -36.82 14.20 2.84
CA MET A 123 -36.82 15.28 1.85
C MET A 123 -38.22 15.67 1.35
N GLY A 124 -39.27 14.99 1.81
CA GLY A 124 -40.68 15.29 1.50
C GLY A 124 -41.24 14.59 0.28
N TYR A 125 -40.54 13.59 -0.28
CA TYR A 125 -41.03 12.78 -1.39
C TYR A 125 -41.75 11.53 -0.88
N ARG A 126 -42.88 11.19 -1.50
CA ARG A 126 -43.58 9.95 -1.23
C ARG A 126 -42.93 8.80 -2.01
N VAL A 127 -42.36 7.82 -1.30
CA VAL A 127 -41.77 6.62 -1.91
C VAL A 127 -42.86 5.56 -2.09
N ASP A 128 -43.22 5.27 -3.35
CA ASP A 128 -44.26 4.29 -3.70
C ASP A 128 -43.70 2.90 -3.96
N GLY A 129 -42.39 2.78 -4.18
CA GLY A 129 -41.75 1.49 -4.41
C GLY A 129 -40.24 1.54 -4.44
N THR A 130 -39.62 0.37 -4.28
CA THR A 130 -38.18 0.19 -4.47
C THR A 130 -37.91 -1.02 -5.34
N GLU A 131 -36.85 -0.96 -6.13
CA GLU A 131 -36.50 -2.03 -7.05
C GLU A 131 -34.99 -2.11 -7.31
N ILE A 132 -34.53 -3.30 -7.67
CA ILE A 132 -33.13 -3.55 -8.03
C ILE A 132 -33.06 -3.98 -9.48
N PHE A 133 -32.28 -3.26 -10.28
CA PHE A 133 -31.94 -3.66 -11.63
C PHE A 133 -30.63 -4.46 -11.63
N PHE A 134 -30.74 -5.76 -11.94
CA PHE A 134 -29.60 -6.63 -12.10
C PHE A 134 -29.00 -6.49 -13.50
N THR A 135 -27.94 -5.68 -13.63
CA THR A 135 -27.33 -5.35 -14.93
C THR A 135 -26.87 -6.59 -15.70
N SER A 136 -26.35 -7.59 -15.00
CA SER A 136 -25.85 -8.83 -15.61
C SER A 136 -26.96 -9.73 -16.16
N HIS A 137 -28.19 -9.57 -15.69
CA HIS A 137 -29.36 -10.37 -16.10
C HIS A 137 -30.38 -9.54 -16.89
N HIS A 138 -30.17 -8.23 -17.01
CA HIS A 138 -31.11 -7.26 -17.57
C HIS A 138 -32.54 -7.41 -17.04
N ARG A 139 -32.68 -7.62 -15.72
CA ARG A 139 -33.97 -7.82 -15.05
C ARG A 139 -34.13 -6.90 -13.85
N ILE A 140 -35.37 -6.43 -13.67
CA ILE A 140 -35.81 -5.67 -12.51
C ILE A 140 -36.43 -6.63 -11.50
N VAL A 141 -36.09 -6.48 -10.23
CA VAL A 141 -36.72 -7.19 -9.11
C VAL A 141 -37.31 -6.15 -8.16
N PRO A 142 -38.64 -6.09 -7.99
CA PRO A 142 -39.26 -5.21 -7.02
C PRO A 142 -38.92 -5.69 -5.60
N VAL A 143 -38.70 -4.74 -4.70
CA VAL A 143 -38.36 -4.99 -3.30
C VAL A 143 -39.37 -4.27 -2.43
N GLU A 144 -40.15 -5.04 -1.67
CA GLU A 144 -41.09 -4.49 -0.70
C GLU A 144 -40.38 -4.30 0.65
N LEU A 145 -40.19 -3.05 1.06
CA LEU A 145 -39.58 -2.71 2.35
C LEU A 145 -40.61 -2.85 3.48
N ARG A 146 -40.19 -3.46 4.58
CA ARG A 146 -40.96 -3.65 5.80
C ARG A 146 -40.46 -2.69 6.86
N LYS A 147 -41.28 -2.44 7.88
CA LYS A 147 -40.89 -1.61 9.03
C LYS A 147 -39.58 -2.09 9.70
N SER A 148 -39.35 -3.41 9.76
CA SER A 148 -38.12 -3.99 10.28
C SER A 148 -36.87 -3.59 9.50
N ASP A 149 -36.97 -3.40 8.17
CA ASP A 149 -35.83 -2.96 7.35
C ASP A 149 -35.41 -1.52 7.71
N TYR A 150 -36.38 -0.64 7.99
CA TYR A 150 -36.12 0.74 8.45
C TYR A 150 -35.54 0.77 9.88
N GLU A 151 -36.09 -0.04 10.78
CA GLU A 151 -35.59 -0.15 12.17
C GLU A 151 -34.13 -0.66 12.19
N GLU A 152 -33.80 -1.65 11.35
CA GLU A 152 -32.44 -2.18 11.23
C GLU A 152 -31.49 -1.22 10.48
N ALA A 153 -31.99 -0.50 9.47
CA ALA A 153 -31.24 0.56 8.80
C ALA A 153 -30.83 1.64 9.81
N TYR A 154 -31.78 2.15 10.60
CA TYR A 154 -31.50 3.13 11.65
C TYR A 154 -30.57 2.57 12.73
N GLY A 155 -30.76 1.33 13.16
CA GLY A 155 -29.86 0.64 14.08
C GLY A 155 -28.42 0.60 13.55
N SER A 156 -28.25 0.28 12.26
CA SER A 156 -26.93 0.28 11.60
C SER A 156 -26.28 1.66 11.59
N VAL A 157 -27.06 2.74 11.41
CA VAL A 157 -26.55 4.12 11.52
C VAL A 157 -25.99 4.38 12.92
N GLN A 158 -26.70 3.97 13.97
CA GLN A 158 -26.26 4.15 15.36
C GLN A 158 -24.98 3.34 15.64
N GLU A 159 -24.89 2.11 15.15
CA GLU A 159 -23.68 1.29 15.31
C GLU A 159 -22.47 1.87 14.55
N VAL A 160 -22.66 2.46 13.36
CA VAL A 160 -21.57 3.15 12.66
C VAL A 160 -21.12 4.41 13.41
N ARG A 161 -22.02 5.15 14.05
CA ARG A 161 -21.64 6.28 14.92
C ARG A 161 -20.77 5.82 16.09
N LYS A 162 -21.15 4.72 16.77
CA LYS A 162 -20.31 4.10 17.80
C LYS A 162 -18.97 3.63 17.25
N LEU A 163 -18.97 3.07 16.04
CA LEU A 163 -17.74 2.60 15.39
C LEU A 163 -16.75 3.75 15.15
N ILE A 164 -17.21 4.95 14.81
CA ILE A 164 -16.33 6.12 14.63
C ILE A 164 -15.66 6.53 15.94
N GLU A 165 -16.30 6.29 17.08
CA GLU A 165 -15.79 6.63 18.41
C GLU A 165 -14.86 5.54 19.01
N CYS A 166 -14.80 4.35 18.40
CA CYS A 166 -13.93 3.28 18.88
C CYS A 166 -12.46 3.71 18.83
N GLU A 167 -11.68 3.42 19.88
CA GLU A 167 -10.23 3.69 19.87
C GLU A 167 -9.44 2.58 19.20
N THR A 168 -9.95 1.35 19.29
CA THR A 168 -9.34 0.17 18.71
C THR A 168 -10.20 -0.32 17.57
N ALA A 169 -9.52 -0.74 16.53
CA ALA A 169 -10.22 -1.14 15.35
C ALA A 169 -10.84 -2.55 15.47
N PRO A 170 -12.01 -2.79 14.85
CA PRO A 170 -12.64 -4.10 14.87
C PRO A 170 -11.72 -5.17 14.27
N LEU A 171 -11.79 -6.38 14.81
CA LEU A 171 -11.11 -7.51 14.19
C LEU A 171 -11.80 -7.87 12.87
N PRO A 172 -11.04 -8.32 11.86
CA PRO A 172 -11.64 -8.92 10.68
C PRO A 172 -12.41 -10.19 11.05
N PHE A 173 -13.36 -10.59 10.20
CA PHE A 173 -13.96 -11.92 10.32
C PHE A 173 -12.91 -13.02 10.08
N GLU A 174 -13.00 -14.09 10.85
CA GLU A 174 -12.16 -15.29 10.69
C GLU A 174 -12.73 -16.19 9.59
N ASP A 175 -11.91 -16.51 8.58
CA ASP A 175 -12.22 -17.40 7.44
C ASP A 175 -13.58 -17.16 6.74
N ASP A 176 -14.07 -15.91 6.73
CA ASP A 176 -15.37 -15.56 6.15
C ASP A 176 -15.31 -15.44 4.61
N PRO A 177 -16.24 -16.08 3.87
CA PRO A 177 -16.28 -16.01 2.41
C PRO A 177 -16.41 -14.60 1.81
N ARG A 178 -16.91 -13.63 2.58
CA ARG A 178 -16.98 -12.21 2.19
C ARG A 178 -15.58 -11.64 1.93
N CYS A 179 -14.58 -12.05 2.71
CA CYS A 179 -13.22 -11.53 2.60
C CYS A 179 -12.57 -11.87 1.25
N MET A 180 -12.90 -13.01 0.64
CA MET A 180 -12.39 -13.40 -0.69
C MET A 180 -12.75 -12.45 -1.83
N ARG A 181 -13.81 -11.65 -1.66
CA ARG A 181 -14.31 -10.70 -2.67
C ARG A 181 -14.31 -9.26 -2.18
N CYS A 182 -13.79 -9.03 -0.98
CA CYS A 182 -13.67 -7.71 -0.41
C CYS A 182 -12.58 -6.96 -1.17
N SER A 183 -12.90 -5.78 -1.70
CA SER A 183 -11.90 -4.88 -2.29
C SER A 183 -10.78 -4.62 -1.28
N HIS A 184 -11.14 -4.33 -0.03
CA HIS A 184 -10.26 -3.99 1.08
C HIS A 184 -9.43 -5.15 1.63
N ALA A 185 -9.54 -6.37 1.12
CA ALA A 185 -8.82 -7.50 1.70
C ALA A 185 -7.29 -7.32 1.64
N GLY A 186 -6.77 -6.63 0.62
CA GLY A 186 -5.35 -6.28 0.50
C GLY A 186 -4.87 -5.22 1.51
N ILE A 187 -5.78 -4.47 2.12
CA ILE A 187 -5.49 -3.46 3.15
C ILE A 187 -5.73 -4.05 4.53
N CYS A 188 -6.86 -4.75 4.67
CA CYS A 188 -7.33 -5.38 5.89
C CYS A 188 -6.38 -6.47 6.37
N LEU A 189 -5.87 -7.31 5.45
CA LEU A 189 -4.99 -8.44 5.75
C LEU A 189 -5.56 -9.39 6.81
N PRO A 190 -6.76 -9.96 6.59
CA PRO A 190 -7.43 -10.77 7.61
C PRO A 190 -6.69 -12.09 7.89
N GLU A 191 -6.05 -12.70 6.88
CA GLU A 191 -5.28 -13.94 7.04
C GLU A 191 -4.01 -13.71 7.86
N GLU A 192 -3.42 -12.52 7.74
CA GLU A 192 -2.16 -12.18 8.37
C GLU A 192 -2.29 -11.82 9.86
N ARG A 193 -3.49 -11.42 10.28
CA ARG A 193 -3.76 -10.99 11.66
C ARG A 193 -4.00 -12.14 12.63
N ALA A 194 -4.57 -13.24 12.17
CA ALA A 194 -4.83 -14.42 12.99
C ALA A 194 -3.59 -15.26 13.29
N HIS A 195 -2.44 -14.99 12.63
CA HIS A 195 -1.21 -15.78 12.70
C HIS A 195 -1.34 -17.28 12.41
N ASN A 196 -2.48 -17.71 11.84
CA ASN A 196 -2.75 -19.07 11.44
C ASN A 196 -2.58 -19.24 9.92
N ILE A 197 -2.47 -20.49 9.46
CA ILE A 197 -2.55 -20.79 8.04
C ILE A 197 -4.03 -20.75 7.67
N PRO A 198 -4.46 -19.86 6.75
CA PRO A 198 -5.88 -19.72 6.42
C PRO A 198 -6.41 -20.99 5.75
N GLU A 199 -7.64 -21.39 6.08
CA GLU A 199 -8.33 -22.50 5.41
C GLU A 199 -8.84 -22.07 4.03
N HIS A 200 -9.24 -20.80 3.88
CA HIS A 200 -9.79 -20.24 2.65
C HIS A 200 -9.01 -19.02 2.17
N ARG A 201 -8.40 -19.16 0.99
CA ARG A 201 -7.51 -18.15 0.41
C ARG A 201 -8.26 -16.94 -0.13
N ILE A 202 -7.86 -15.75 0.31
CA ILE A 202 -8.20 -14.48 -0.29
C ILE A 202 -7.26 -14.21 -1.46
N MET A 203 -7.81 -14.27 -2.67
CA MET A 203 -7.10 -13.80 -3.86
C MET A 203 -7.34 -12.30 -4.02
N VAL A 204 -6.46 -11.49 -3.42
CA VAL A 204 -6.37 -10.09 -3.81
C VAL A 204 -5.83 -10.07 -5.24
N LYS A 205 -6.63 -9.58 -6.20
CA LYS A 205 -6.10 -9.27 -7.53
C LYS A 205 -5.03 -8.21 -7.34
N VAL A 206 -3.76 -8.60 -7.43
CA VAL A 206 -2.65 -7.66 -7.54
C VAL A 206 -2.77 -7.09 -8.94
N PRO A 207 -3.13 -5.81 -9.11
CA PRO A 207 -3.14 -5.24 -10.45
C PRO A 207 -1.69 -5.22 -10.95
N ASP A 208 -1.49 -5.20 -12.27
CA ASP A 208 -0.16 -5.09 -12.89
C ASP A 208 0.45 -3.68 -12.70
N HIS A 209 0.41 -3.16 -11.48
CA HIS A 209 1.01 -1.88 -11.12
C HIS A 209 2.50 -2.06 -10.89
N ALA A 210 3.30 -1.29 -11.61
CA ALA A 210 4.75 -1.27 -11.49
C ALA A 210 5.24 0.04 -10.88
N VAL A 211 6.38 -0.01 -10.18
CA VAL A 211 7.14 1.21 -9.87
C VAL A 211 7.80 1.66 -11.16
N THR A 212 7.46 2.87 -11.62
CA THR A 212 7.95 3.40 -12.89
C THR A 212 9.16 4.29 -12.64
N HIS A 213 10.29 3.98 -13.28
CA HIS A 213 11.54 4.73 -13.12
C HIS A 213 11.77 5.69 -14.28
N LEU A 214 11.81 6.99 -14.00
CA LEU A 214 12.29 7.99 -14.94
C LEU A 214 13.79 8.23 -14.71
N ALA A 215 14.63 7.56 -15.49
CA ALA A 215 16.08 7.54 -15.28
C ALA A 215 16.92 8.06 -16.45
N THR A 216 16.28 8.69 -17.44
CA THR A 216 16.93 9.26 -18.62
C THR A 216 17.14 10.76 -18.43
N PRO A 217 18.38 11.24 -18.21
CA PRO A 217 18.64 12.66 -18.01
C PRO A 217 18.19 13.52 -19.19
N GLY A 218 17.58 14.66 -18.88
CA GLY A 218 17.02 15.62 -19.85
C GLY A 218 15.70 15.19 -20.49
N ALA A 219 15.09 14.10 -20.03
CA ALA A 219 13.75 13.71 -20.45
C ALA A 219 12.68 14.53 -19.71
N ARG A 220 11.50 14.65 -20.32
CA ARG A 220 10.32 15.30 -19.75
C ARG A 220 9.13 14.34 -19.73
N ALA A 221 8.49 14.19 -18.58
CA ALA A 221 7.25 13.42 -18.42
C ALA A 221 6.03 14.34 -18.27
N TYR A 222 4.93 14.02 -18.96
CA TYR A 222 3.69 14.80 -18.91
C TYR A 222 2.43 13.95 -19.12
N LEU A 223 1.30 14.44 -18.63
CA LEU A 223 -0.01 13.80 -18.78
C LEU A 223 -0.63 14.12 -20.14
N LYS A 224 -1.12 13.09 -20.84
CA LYS A 224 -1.99 13.22 -22.02
C LYS A 224 -2.93 12.01 -22.08
N SER A 225 -4.23 12.24 -22.21
CA SER A 225 -5.26 11.20 -22.37
C SER A 225 -5.18 10.04 -21.36
N GLY A 226 -5.01 10.33 -20.07
CA GLY A 226 -4.92 9.31 -19.00
C GLY A 226 -3.61 8.50 -18.97
N ARG A 227 -2.60 8.93 -19.74
CA ARG A 227 -1.29 8.29 -19.82
C ARG A 227 -0.18 9.28 -19.48
N MET A 228 0.89 8.78 -18.89
CA MET A 228 2.16 9.49 -18.77
C MET A 228 2.98 9.28 -20.04
N HIS A 229 3.21 10.35 -20.79
CA HIS A 229 4.13 10.37 -21.94
C HIS A 229 5.50 10.86 -21.50
N VAL A 230 6.57 10.28 -22.06
CA VAL A 230 7.95 10.69 -21.80
C VAL A 230 8.59 11.06 -23.12
N SER A 231 9.11 12.29 -23.22
CA SER A 231 9.83 12.77 -24.40
C SER A 231 11.23 13.27 -24.06
N LYS A 232 12.11 13.33 -25.05
CA LYS A 232 13.44 13.95 -24.94
C LYS A 232 13.74 14.65 -26.25
N ASN A 233 14.16 15.91 -26.19
CA ASN A 233 14.43 16.75 -27.36
C ASN A 233 13.27 16.86 -28.36
N GLY A 234 12.02 16.71 -27.89
CA GLY A 234 10.82 16.75 -28.74
C GLY A 234 10.32 15.38 -29.20
N ASP A 235 11.16 14.35 -29.16
CA ASP A 235 10.80 13.00 -29.58
C ASP A 235 10.19 12.20 -28.43
N GLU A 236 9.04 11.56 -28.67
CA GLU A 236 8.41 10.67 -27.69
C GLU A 236 9.21 9.38 -27.55
N ILE A 237 9.68 9.08 -26.33
CA ILE A 237 10.40 7.85 -26.00
C ILE A 237 9.39 6.72 -25.72
N THR A 238 8.37 7.01 -24.90
CA THR A 238 7.40 5.99 -24.45
C THR A 238 6.15 6.63 -23.84
N SER A 239 5.10 5.84 -23.67
CA SER A 239 3.91 6.20 -22.88
C SER A 239 3.42 5.05 -22.01
N VAL A 240 3.04 5.36 -20.77
CA VAL A 240 2.59 4.39 -19.75
C VAL A 240 1.20 4.80 -19.24
N PRO A 241 0.20 3.90 -19.16
CA PRO A 241 -1.08 4.22 -18.53
C PRO A 241 -0.88 4.56 -17.06
N LEU A 242 -1.58 5.58 -16.54
CA LEU A 242 -1.46 5.93 -15.11
C LEU A 242 -1.93 4.78 -14.21
N ASP A 243 -2.97 4.05 -14.65
CA ASP A 243 -3.53 2.92 -13.92
C ASP A 243 -2.55 1.73 -13.81
N SER A 244 -1.38 1.75 -14.45
CA SER A 244 -0.34 0.74 -14.23
C SER A 244 0.82 1.24 -13.36
N ILE A 245 0.73 2.45 -12.81
CA ILE A 245 1.81 3.06 -12.03
C ILE A 245 1.47 2.98 -10.54
N GLN A 246 2.25 2.20 -9.80
CA GLN A 246 2.13 2.13 -8.33
C GLN A 246 2.84 3.29 -7.64
N ALA A 247 3.94 3.75 -8.22
CA ALA A 247 4.73 4.88 -7.76
C ALA A 247 5.61 5.37 -8.91
N LEU A 248 5.93 6.66 -8.90
CA LEU A 248 6.86 7.25 -9.86
C LEU A 248 8.18 7.56 -9.17
N GLN A 249 9.29 6.94 -9.60
CA GLN A 249 10.63 7.22 -9.08
C GLN A 249 11.45 7.98 -10.11
N ILE A 250 11.88 9.18 -9.75
CA ILE A 250 12.57 10.13 -10.62
C ILE A 250 14.06 10.14 -10.27
N HIS A 251 14.94 9.96 -11.25
CA HIS A 251 16.38 9.89 -11.03
C HIS A 251 17.11 11.00 -11.77
N GLY A 252 17.77 11.87 -11.00
CA GLY A 252 18.56 12.97 -11.55
C GLY A 252 17.70 14.04 -12.22
N ASN A 253 18.20 14.61 -13.30
CA ASN A 253 17.60 15.78 -13.94
C ASN A 253 16.56 15.33 -14.99
N VAL A 254 15.36 15.01 -14.52
CA VAL A 254 14.19 14.72 -15.35
C VAL A 254 13.09 15.71 -15.01
N ASP A 255 12.49 16.30 -16.03
CA ASP A 255 11.39 17.23 -15.87
C ASP A 255 10.06 16.47 -15.74
N VAL A 256 9.22 16.87 -14.80
CA VAL A 256 7.86 16.34 -14.65
C VAL A 256 6.88 17.50 -14.69
N SER A 257 5.87 17.42 -15.55
CA SER A 257 4.88 18.50 -15.65
C SER A 257 4.03 18.59 -14.38
N SER A 258 3.66 19.81 -14.00
CA SER A 258 2.77 20.06 -12.85
C SER A 258 1.42 19.35 -13.01
N GLY A 259 0.90 19.24 -14.24
CA GLY A 259 -0.32 18.50 -14.55
C GLY A 259 -0.22 17.02 -14.22
N LEU A 260 0.92 16.38 -14.53
CA LEU A 260 1.17 14.98 -14.16
C LEU A 260 1.35 14.82 -12.65
N MET A 261 2.10 15.71 -12.00
CA MET A 261 2.28 15.66 -10.53
C MET A 261 0.96 15.73 -9.78
N ARG A 262 0.08 16.66 -10.18
CA ARG A 262 -1.25 16.83 -9.58
C ARG A 262 -2.12 15.59 -9.77
N GLU A 263 -2.11 15.00 -10.96
CA GLU A 263 -2.89 13.80 -11.26
C GLU A 263 -2.40 12.59 -10.45
N LEU A 264 -1.09 12.39 -10.32
CA LEU A 264 -0.52 11.33 -9.50
C LEU A 264 -0.89 11.49 -8.02
N MET A 265 -0.78 12.70 -7.47
CA MET A 265 -1.19 12.96 -6.08
C MET A 265 -2.70 12.78 -5.88
N TRP A 266 -3.52 13.18 -6.85
CA TRP A 266 -4.98 12.98 -6.81
C TRP A 266 -5.34 11.49 -6.72
N ARG A 267 -4.63 10.64 -7.46
CA ARG A 267 -4.75 9.17 -7.45
C ARG A 267 -4.00 8.49 -6.30
N ASN A 268 -3.50 9.27 -5.34
CA ASN A 268 -2.66 8.79 -4.23
C ASN A 268 -1.42 7.97 -4.67
N ILE A 269 -0.90 8.23 -5.87
CA ILE A 269 0.34 7.61 -6.38
C ILE A 269 1.54 8.44 -5.90
N PRO A 270 2.41 7.90 -5.02
CA PRO A 270 3.54 8.64 -4.49
C PRO A 270 4.62 8.87 -5.56
N ILE A 271 5.25 10.04 -5.49
CA ILE A 271 6.39 10.43 -6.34
C ILE A 271 7.64 10.45 -5.47
N LEU A 272 8.68 9.73 -5.87
CA LEU A 272 9.95 9.61 -5.15
C LEU A 272 11.07 10.30 -5.92
N TRP A 273 11.70 11.31 -5.32
CA TRP A 273 12.72 12.14 -5.95
C TRP A 273 14.11 11.66 -5.56
N CYS A 274 14.90 11.18 -6.53
CA CYS A 274 16.24 10.66 -6.31
C CYS A 274 17.29 11.50 -7.05
N SER A 275 18.48 11.62 -6.48
CA SER A 275 19.63 12.18 -7.17
C SER A 275 20.06 11.27 -8.35
N GLY A 276 20.92 11.77 -9.24
CA GLY A 276 21.51 10.94 -10.31
C GLY A 276 22.33 9.75 -9.81
N THR A 277 22.79 9.79 -8.55
CA THR A 277 23.48 8.68 -7.87
C THR A 277 22.53 7.76 -7.11
N GLY A 278 21.21 7.92 -7.27
CA GLY A 278 20.19 7.09 -6.66
C GLY A 278 19.79 7.48 -5.24
N ARG A 279 20.45 8.47 -4.62
CA ARG A 279 20.12 8.90 -3.26
C ARG A 279 18.73 9.52 -3.23
N LEU A 280 17.85 9.03 -2.37
CA LEU A 280 16.54 9.64 -2.17
C LEU A 280 16.69 11.04 -1.54
N MET A 281 16.07 12.03 -2.18
CA MET A 281 16.06 13.44 -1.80
C MET A 281 14.78 13.83 -1.09
N GLY A 282 13.66 13.22 -1.48
CA GLY A 282 12.34 13.48 -0.88
C GLY A 282 11.24 12.74 -1.62
N TRP A 283 10.00 12.96 -1.22
CA TRP A 283 8.82 12.40 -1.87
C TRP A 283 7.66 13.40 -1.88
N SER A 284 6.74 13.21 -2.81
CA SER A 284 5.48 13.95 -2.89
C SER A 284 4.33 12.97 -2.78
N VAL A 285 3.37 13.30 -1.93
CA VAL A 285 2.18 12.51 -1.63
C VAL A 285 0.97 13.44 -1.63
N SER A 286 -0.23 12.86 -1.69
CA SER A 286 -1.47 13.61 -1.48
C SER A 286 -1.46 14.35 -0.14
N SER A 287 -2.15 15.49 -0.09
CA SER A 287 -2.41 16.20 1.17
C SER A 287 -3.33 15.42 2.10
N TYR A 288 -4.11 14.48 1.55
CA TYR A 288 -4.98 13.59 2.29
C TYR A 288 -4.28 12.23 2.42
N GLY A 289 -4.07 11.77 3.64
CA GLY A 289 -3.49 10.46 3.91
C GLY A 289 -4.26 9.73 4.99
N PRO A 290 -4.38 8.39 4.92
CA PRO A 290 -5.15 7.64 5.88
C PRO A 290 -4.51 7.61 7.27
N ASN A 291 -5.26 7.09 8.24
CA ASN A 291 -4.80 6.69 9.57
C ASN A 291 -4.15 7.84 10.38
N GLY A 292 -4.76 9.03 10.36
CA GLY A 292 -4.25 10.21 11.05
C GLY A 292 -4.05 10.02 12.56
N GLU A 293 -5.01 9.38 13.24
CA GLU A 293 -4.91 9.11 14.68
C GLU A 293 -3.81 8.08 14.99
N THR A 294 -3.73 6.99 14.23
CA THR A 294 -2.67 5.99 14.38
C THR A 294 -1.29 6.60 14.13
N ARG A 295 -1.18 7.62 13.28
CA ARG A 295 0.06 8.38 13.10
C ARG A 295 0.46 9.14 14.36
N VAL A 296 -0.49 9.70 15.11
CA VAL A 296 -0.20 10.30 16.43
C VAL A 296 0.30 9.22 17.40
N ALA A 297 -0.39 8.08 17.46
CA ALA A 297 0.04 6.94 18.28
C ALA A 297 1.43 6.43 17.89
N GLN A 298 1.78 6.46 16.60
CA GLN A 298 3.11 6.13 16.11
C GLN A 298 4.19 7.04 16.72
N HIS A 299 3.97 8.35 16.73
CA HIS A 299 4.94 9.31 17.29
C HIS A 299 5.14 9.10 18.79
N VAL A 300 4.06 8.84 19.53
CA VAL A 300 4.13 8.48 20.96
C VAL A 300 4.94 7.19 21.15
N ALA A 301 4.58 6.12 20.43
CA ALA A 301 5.25 4.83 20.50
C ALA A 301 6.74 4.91 20.07
N SER A 302 7.06 5.73 19.08
CA SER A 302 8.43 6.01 18.64
C SER A 302 9.24 6.69 19.74
N HIS A 303 8.63 7.65 20.45
CA HIS A 303 9.27 8.35 21.57
C HIS A 303 9.50 7.44 22.79
N GLU A 304 8.49 6.66 23.17
CA GLU A 304 8.55 5.72 24.30
C GLU A 304 9.45 4.51 24.03
N GLY A 305 9.59 4.16 22.75
CA GLY A 305 10.37 3.01 22.29
C GLY A 305 9.54 1.72 22.26
N ARG A 306 9.63 0.99 21.15
CA ARG A 306 8.92 -0.29 20.94
C ARG A 306 9.92 -1.42 20.76
N LEU A 307 10.31 -2.03 21.88
CA LEU A 307 11.25 -3.15 21.90
C LEU A 307 10.74 -4.37 21.11
N ASP A 308 9.42 -4.61 21.12
CA ASP A 308 8.81 -5.70 20.38
C ASP A 308 9.06 -5.59 18.87
N LEU A 309 8.89 -4.39 18.30
CA LEU A 309 9.18 -4.12 16.89
C LEU A 309 10.70 -4.16 16.60
N ALA A 310 11.50 -3.48 17.43
CA ALA A 310 12.94 -3.38 17.25
C ALA A 310 13.64 -4.76 17.24
N ARG A 311 13.24 -5.67 18.15
CA ARG A 311 13.78 -7.04 18.21
C ARG A 311 13.48 -7.82 16.95
N GLU A 312 12.26 -7.71 16.41
CA GLU A 312 11.84 -8.45 15.23
C GLU A 312 12.54 -7.95 13.96
N PHE A 313 12.69 -6.63 13.78
CA PHE A 313 13.46 -6.06 12.66
C PHE A 313 14.90 -6.58 12.63
N ILE A 314 15.60 -6.53 13.78
CA ILE A 314 17.01 -6.94 13.84
C ILE A 314 17.17 -8.46 13.83
N SER A 315 16.28 -9.22 14.46
CA SER A 315 16.30 -10.67 14.36
C SER A 315 16.10 -11.12 12.91
N ALA A 316 15.16 -10.51 12.17
CA ALA A 316 14.93 -10.82 10.77
C ALA A 316 16.12 -10.43 9.88
N LYS A 317 16.73 -9.26 10.11
CA LYS A 317 17.97 -8.84 9.46
C LYS A 317 19.08 -9.88 9.58
N ILE A 318 19.41 -10.27 10.82
CA ILE A 318 20.52 -11.19 11.10
C ILE A 318 20.22 -12.56 10.50
N HIS A 319 19.00 -13.06 10.69
CA HIS A 319 18.55 -14.32 10.09
C HIS A 319 18.74 -14.33 8.56
N ASN A 320 18.29 -13.28 7.87
CA ASN A 320 18.39 -13.23 6.41
C ASN A 320 19.84 -13.07 5.92
N GLN A 321 20.69 -12.37 6.67
CA GLN A 321 22.14 -12.33 6.40
C GLN A 321 22.79 -13.71 6.56
N ILE A 322 22.45 -14.46 7.61
CA ILE A 322 22.90 -15.86 7.80
C ILE A 322 22.47 -16.72 6.62
N VAL A 323 21.22 -16.60 6.17
CA VAL A 323 20.69 -17.39 5.04
C VAL A 323 21.45 -17.09 3.76
N LEU A 324 21.69 -15.82 3.43
CA LEU A 324 22.40 -15.42 2.22
C LEU A 324 23.87 -15.89 2.25
N LEU A 325 24.55 -15.70 3.39
CA LEU A 325 25.94 -16.11 3.55
C LEU A 325 26.06 -17.65 3.47
N ARG A 326 25.22 -18.39 4.19
CA ARG A 326 25.20 -19.86 4.20
C ARG A 326 24.95 -20.47 2.81
N ARG A 327 24.12 -19.82 1.97
CA ARG A 327 23.88 -20.27 0.59
C ARG A 327 25.11 -20.08 -0.30
N SER A 328 25.97 -19.12 0.03
CA SER A 328 27.18 -18.80 -0.73
C SER A 328 28.40 -19.57 -0.20
N ASP A 329 28.47 -19.77 1.11
CA ASP A 329 29.51 -20.53 1.80
C ASP A 329 28.91 -21.24 3.03
N LYS A 330 28.65 -22.54 2.88
CA LYS A 330 28.01 -23.37 3.91
C LYS A 330 28.90 -23.58 5.14
N ASN A 331 30.22 -23.53 4.97
CA ASN A 331 31.19 -23.83 6.03
C ASN A 331 31.79 -22.55 6.64
N ASN A 332 31.16 -21.40 6.38
CA ASN A 332 31.64 -20.14 6.90
C ASN A 332 31.64 -20.14 8.44
N ASN A 333 32.78 -19.80 9.04
CA ASN A 333 33.03 -19.90 10.47
C ASN A 333 32.18 -18.92 11.31
N VAL A 334 31.72 -17.80 10.74
CA VAL A 334 30.93 -16.80 11.51
C VAL A 334 29.46 -17.17 11.66
N LEU A 335 28.97 -18.20 10.94
CA LEU A 335 27.54 -18.58 10.94
C LEU A 335 27.04 -18.99 12.34
N PHE A 336 27.90 -19.64 13.12
CA PHE A 336 27.57 -20.05 14.49
C PHE A 336 27.39 -18.82 15.40
N ASP A 337 28.35 -17.89 15.35
CA ASP A 337 28.33 -16.68 16.18
C ASP A 337 27.16 -15.77 15.81
N MET A 338 26.91 -15.56 14.51
CA MET A 338 25.76 -14.77 14.06
C MET A 338 24.43 -15.37 14.55
N LYS A 339 24.29 -16.70 14.56
CA LYS A 339 23.10 -17.38 15.08
C LYS A 339 22.97 -17.23 16.60
N HIS A 340 24.08 -17.15 17.32
CA HIS A 340 24.04 -16.85 18.75
C HIS A 340 23.60 -15.41 19.02
N ILE A 341 24.09 -14.45 18.23
CA ILE A 341 23.68 -13.04 18.30
C ILE A 341 22.18 -12.91 18.01
N GLU A 342 21.68 -13.57 16.96
CA GLU A 342 20.24 -13.59 16.61
C GLU A 342 19.36 -14.01 17.80
N LYS A 343 19.73 -15.10 18.49
CA LYS A 343 19.01 -15.57 19.69
C LYS A 343 19.09 -14.57 20.85
N SER A 344 20.20 -13.86 20.97
CA SER A 344 20.42 -12.88 22.05
C SER A 344 19.55 -11.63 21.84
N VAL A 345 19.33 -11.21 20.60
CA VAL A 345 18.45 -10.08 20.25
C VAL A 345 17.03 -10.29 20.76
N VAL A 346 16.51 -11.52 20.67
CA VAL A 346 15.14 -11.85 21.12
C VAL A 346 14.94 -11.57 22.62
N ASN A 347 15.99 -11.70 23.42
CA ASN A 347 15.97 -11.51 24.87
C ASN A 347 16.50 -10.14 25.33
N ALA A 348 16.90 -9.27 24.40
CA ALA A 348 17.49 -7.98 24.73
C ALA A 348 16.46 -7.01 25.33
N ASN A 349 16.71 -6.46 26.52
CA ASN A 349 15.73 -5.65 27.27
C ASN A 349 15.85 -4.14 27.02
N ARG A 350 16.82 -3.70 26.22
CA ARG A 350 17.04 -2.29 25.90
C ARG A 350 17.37 -2.12 24.43
N ILE A 351 16.98 -0.98 23.87
CA ILE A 351 17.29 -0.63 22.47
C ILE A 351 18.80 -0.57 22.25
N GLN A 352 19.57 -0.08 23.23
CA GLN A 352 21.03 -0.02 23.14
C GLN A 352 21.65 -1.41 22.97
N ASP A 353 21.16 -2.41 23.69
CA ASP A 353 21.65 -3.79 23.58
C ASP A 353 21.37 -4.35 22.18
N ILE A 354 20.18 -4.07 21.63
CA ILE A 354 19.81 -4.48 20.26
C ILE A 354 20.75 -3.83 19.23
N LEU A 355 21.06 -2.53 19.37
CA LEU A 355 21.98 -1.83 18.48
C LEU A 355 23.42 -2.37 18.58
N SER A 356 23.87 -2.71 19.79
CA SER A 356 25.18 -3.33 19.99
C SER A 356 25.28 -4.70 19.33
N LEU A 357 24.23 -5.54 19.47
CA LEU A 357 24.16 -6.85 18.81
C LEU A 357 24.05 -6.74 17.28
N GLU A 358 23.28 -5.76 16.78
CA GLU A 358 23.20 -5.45 15.35
C GLU A 358 24.58 -5.08 14.79
N GLY A 359 25.32 -4.21 15.47
CA GLY A 359 26.66 -3.81 15.05
C GLY A 359 27.65 -4.97 15.00
N GLN A 360 27.60 -5.86 16.00
CA GLN A 360 28.43 -7.08 16.02
C GLN A 360 28.09 -8.01 14.85
N ALA A 361 26.80 -8.30 14.63
CA ALA A 361 26.37 -9.14 13.51
C ALA A 361 26.71 -8.53 12.15
N ALA A 362 26.56 -7.22 11.99
CA ALA A 362 26.90 -6.51 10.77
C ALA A 362 28.41 -6.55 10.48
N ALA A 363 29.26 -6.38 11.51
CA ALA A 363 30.71 -6.50 11.37
C ALA A 363 31.12 -7.91 10.90
N LEU A 364 30.57 -8.95 11.53
CA LEU A 364 30.80 -10.34 11.10
C LEU A 364 30.34 -10.56 9.66
N TYR A 365 29.11 -10.19 9.33
CA TYR A 365 28.57 -10.35 7.98
C TYR A 365 29.41 -9.66 6.90
N PHE A 366 29.75 -8.37 7.09
CA PHE A 366 30.50 -7.62 6.09
C PHE A 366 31.98 -8.04 6.02
N SER A 367 32.57 -8.59 7.07
CA SER A 367 33.89 -9.24 6.98
C SER A 367 33.88 -10.43 6.01
N GLN A 368 32.74 -11.10 5.89
CA GLN A 368 32.55 -12.28 5.05
C GLN A 368 31.88 -11.97 3.70
N PHE A 369 31.62 -10.70 3.38
CA PHE A 369 30.85 -10.32 2.18
C PHE A 369 31.50 -10.80 0.87
N HIS A 370 32.83 -10.86 0.81
CA HIS A 370 33.57 -11.36 -0.36
C HIS A 370 33.22 -12.82 -0.71
N HIS A 371 32.72 -13.62 0.24
CA HIS A 371 32.24 -14.97 0.00
C HIS A 371 30.95 -15.02 -0.83
N LEU A 372 30.17 -13.94 -0.88
CA LEU A 372 29.00 -13.84 -1.75
C LEU A 372 29.39 -13.79 -3.23
N ILE A 373 30.59 -13.30 -3.54
CA ILE A 373 31.10 -13.22 -4.90
C ILE A 373 31.73 -14.56 -5.30
N SER A 374 31.36 -15.07 -6.47
CA SER A 374 31.89 -16.33 -7.03
C SER A 374 33.42 -16.30 -7.09
N VAL A 375 34.06 -17.43 -6.79
CA VAL A 375 35.53 -17.56 -6.67
C VAL A 375 36.27 -17.00 -7.90
N ASN A 376 35.75 -17.27 -9.10
CA ASN A 376 36.31 -16.80 -10.37
C ASN A 376 36.22 -15.27 -10.58
N LYS A 377 35.42 -14.56 -9.79
CA LYS A 377 35.20 -13.10 -9.89
C LYS A 377 35.79 -12.31 -8.73
N ARG A 378 36.20 -12.94 -7.63
CA ARG A 378 36.72 -12.26 -6.43
C ARG A 378 37.93 -11.35 -6.73
N ASN A 379 38.83 -11.79 -7.61
CA ASN A 379 40.00 -10.99 -8.00
C ASN A 379 39.59 -9.73 -8.78
N GLU A 380 38.56 -9.83 -9.62
CA GLU A 380 38.01 -8.67 -10.34
C GLU A 380 37.19 -7.78 -9.38
N TRP A 381 36.63 -8.34 -8.30
CA TRP A 381 35.75 -7.64 -7.36
C TRP A 381 36.28 -7.67 -5.91
N PRO A 382 37.45 -7.04 -5.61
CA PRO A 382 37.93 -6.89 -4.25
C PRO A 382 36.90 -6.24 -3.33
N TRP A 383 36.88 -6.73 -2.11
CA TRP A 383 36.09 -6.21 -1.00
C TRP A 383 37.01 -6.04 0.21
N LEU A 384 37.02 -4.83 0.77
CA LEU A 384 37.76 -4.53 1.99
C LEU A 384 36.80 -4.53 3.17
N GLU A 385 35.89 -3.55 3.17
CA GLU A 385 34.89 -3.38 4.21
C GLU A 385 33.69 -2.58 3.69
N ARG A 386 32.64 -2.53 4.50
CA ARG A 386 31.48 -1.69 4.22
C ARG A 386 31.77 -0.24 4.62
N MET A 387 32.10 0.61 3.63
CA MET A 387 32.24 2.05 3.84
C MET A 387 31.06 2.80 3.24
N ARG A 388 30.46 3.69 4.03
CA ARG A 388 29.35 4.54 3.59
C ARG A 388 29.90 5.91 3.20
N HIS A 389 29.64 6.32 1.96
CA HIS A 389 29.84 7.66 1.38
C HIS A 389 31.13 8.43 1.79
N PRO A 390 32.08 8.62 0.86
CA PRO A 390 32.06 8.19 -0.53
C PRO A 390 32.22 6.67 -0.67
N ALA A 391 31.60 6.08 -1.71
CA ALA A 391 31.83 4.67 -2.03
C ALA A 391 33.27 4.50 -2.56
N PRO A 392 34.12 3.70 -1.90
CA PRO A 392 35.53 3.53 -2.27
C PRO A 392 35.72 2.58 -3.46
N ASP A 393 34.75 1.70 -3.69
CA ASP A 393 34.82 0.64 -4.69
C ASP A 393 33.44 0.38 -5.35
N PRO A 394 33.41 -0.34 -6.48
CA PRO A 394 32.17 -0.70 -7.17
C PRO A 394 31.14 -1.49 -6.35
N LEU A 395 31.53 -2.40 -5.45
CA LEU A 395 30.58 -3.17 -4.64
C LEU A 395 29.87 -2.26 -3.64
N ASN A 396 30.61 -1.38 -2.97
CA ASN A 396 30.02 -0.36 -2.11
C ASN A 396 29.10 0.58 -2.90
N ALA A 397 29.46 0.96 -4.13
CA ALA A 397 28.59 1.78 -4.98
C ALA A 397 27.29 1.06 -5.39
N LEU A 398 27.36 -0.24 -5.71
CA LEU A 398 26.18 -1.07 -6.02
C LEU A 398 25.28 -1.23 -4.79
N LEU A 399 25.85 -1.47 -3.61
CA LEU A 399 25.10 -1.58 -2.34
C LEU A 399 24.44 -0.25 -1.97
N ASP A 400 25.15 0.87 -2.04
CA ASP A 400 24.59 2.20 -1.76
C ASP A 400 23.39 2.51 -2.68
N TYR A 401 23.50 2.19 -3.97
CA TYR A 401 22.44 2.40 -4.94
C TYR A 401 21.23 1.49 -4.68
N THR A 402 21.44 0.18 -4.49
CA THR A 402 20.36 -0.78 -4.20
C THR A 402 19.69 -0.53 -2.85
N TYR A 403 20.43 -0.11 -1.82
CA TYR A 403 19.83 0.33 -0.55
C TYR A 403 18.98 1.57 -0.71
N SER A 404 19.34 2.48 -1.62
CA SER A 404 18.51 3.65 -1.91
C SER A 404 17.21 3.27 -2.64
N LEU A 405 17.25 2.31 -3.57
CA LEU A 405 16.05 1.76 -4.19
C LEU A 405 15.14 1.06 -3.17
N LEU A 406 15.72 0.24 -2.29
CA LEU A 406 14.99 -0.45 -1.24
C LEU A 406 14.36 0.52 -0.23
N LEU A 407 15.09 1.58 0.13
CA LEU A 407 14.57 2.64 0.99
C LEU A 407 13.36 3.33 0.35
N SER A 408 13.42 3.61 -0.95
CA SER A 408 12.30 4.17 -1.72
C SER A 408 11.06 3.28 -1.68
N ASP A 409 11.21 1.96 -1.84
CA ASP A 409 10.09 1.00 -1.73
C ASP A 409 9.52 0.92 -0.30
N CYS A 410 10.38 0.98 0.73
CA CYS A 410 9.94 1.00 2.12
C CYS A 410 9.15 2.29 2.43
N ILE A 411 9.63 3.45 1.96
CA ILE A 411 8.92 4.73 2.11
C ILE A 411 7.58 4.67 1.40
N ARG A 412 7.54 4.19 0.15
CA ARG A 412 6.30 3.99 -0.61
C ARG A 412 5.28 3.19 0.20
N ALA A 413 5.69 2.05 0.76
CA ALA A 413 4.82 1.20 1.57
C ALA A 413 4.31 1.91 2.84
N ILE A 414 5.20 2.58 3.56
CA ILE A 414 4.88 3.30 4.81
C ILE A 414 3.90 4.45 4.53
N VAL A 415 4.19 5.32 3.56
CA VAL A 415 3.31 6.46 3.25
C VAL A 415 1.97 6.01 2.67
N SER A 416 1.93 4.90 1.94
CA SER A 416 0.68 4.37 1.36
C SER A 416 -0.31 3.86 2.40
N CYS A 417 0.15 3.48 3.60
CA CYS A 417 -0.70 3.12 4.73
C CYS A 417 -0.82 4.25 5.77
N GLY A 418 -0.39 5.48 5.43
CA GLY A 418 -0.61 6.65 6.27
C GLY A 418 0.34 6.79 7.48
N LEU A 419 1.36 5.94 7.58
CA LEU A 419 2.40 6.06 8.60
C LEU A 419 3.42 7.15 8.25
N ASP A 420 4.07 7.71 9.26
CA ASP A 420 5.15 8.69 9.11
C ASP A 420 6.50 7.96 8.94
N ALA A 421 7.20 8.20 7.83
CA ALA A 421 8.50 7.58 7.56
C ALA A 421 9.60 7.97 8.57
N HIS A 422 9.45 9.08 9.30
CA HIS A 422 10.44 9.61 10.24
C HIS A 422 10.28 9.11 11.69
N ALA A 423 9.14 8.52 12.04
CA ALA A 423 8.86 8.02 13.39
C ALA A 423 9.18 6.50 13.49
N GLY A 424 10.46 6.18 13.69
CA GLY A 424 10.97 4.80 13.83
C GLY A 424 11.01 4.30 15.28
N PHE A 425 11.27 3.02 15.46
CA PHE A 425 11.30 2.33 16.75
C PHE A 425 12.70 1.86 17.17
N LEU A 426 13.63 1.75 16.23
CA LEU A 426 15.03 1.41 16.47
C LEU A 426 15.95 2.60 16.18
N HIS A 427 15.87 3.14 14.96
CA HIS A 427 16.64 4.34 14.60
C HIS A 427 16.01 5.59 15.22
N SER A 428 16.82 6.41 15.88
CA SER A 428 16.32 7.65 16.48
C SER A 428 15.95 8.69 15.43
N SER A 429 14.78 9.31 15.59
CA SER A 429 14.31 10.44 14.77
C SER A 429 15.19 11.70 14.91
N LYS A 430 16.09 11.76 15.91
CA LYS A 430 17.00 12.91 16.17
C LYS A 430 17.94 13.28 15.00
N ARG A 431 18.07 12.42 13.98
CA ARG A 431 18.97 12.64 12.84
C ARG A 431 18.29 13.09 11.55
N ASN A 432 17.00 13.49 11.59
CA ASN A 432 16.21 13.91 10.42
C ASN A 432 16.23 12.89 9.27
N LYS A 433 16.34 11.60 9.59
CA LYS A 433 16.31 10.50 8.63
C LYS A 433 14.93 9.84 8.64
N PRO A 434 14.52 9.17 7.56
CA PRO A 434 13.30 8.37 7.55
C PRO A 434 13.49 7.11 8.40
N ALA A 435 13.44 7.27 9.72
CA ALA A 435 13.82 6.25 10.69
C ALA A 435 12.98 4.97 10.58
N LEU A 436 11.65 5.07 10.43
CA LEU A 436 10.80 3.88 10.27
C LEU A 436 11.14 3.14 8.98
N ALA A 437 11.39 3.86 7.90
CA ALA A 437 11.79 3.23 6.64
C ALA A 437 13.13 2.53 6.74
N LEU A 438 14.08 3.07 7.52
CA LEU A 438 15.36 2.41 7.80
C LEU A 438 15.18 1.15 8.64
N ASP A 439 14.28 1.19 9.64
CA ASP A 439 13.94 0.05 10.51
C ASP A 439 13.33 -1.08 9.69
N LEU A 440 12.25 -0.79 8.94
CA LEU A 440 11.56 -1.75 8.08
C LEU A 440 12.50 -2.33 7.02
N MET A 441 13.39 -1.50 6.46
CA MET A 441 14.37 -1.92 5.47
C MET A 441 15.33 -3.01 6.00
N GLU A 442 15.59 -3.09 7.31
CA GLU A 442 16.54 -4.06 7.87
C GLU A 442 16.20 -5.51 7.52
N GLU A 443 14.90 -5.85 7.48
CA GLU A 443 14.42 -7.18 7.08
C GLU A 443 14.80 -7.54 5.65
N PHE A 444 14.87 -6.53 4.77
CA PHE A 444 14.91 -6.71 3.33
C PHE A 444 16.29 -6.48 2.70
N ARG A 445 17.27 -5.93 3.43
CA ARG A 445 18.60 -5.65 2.88
C ARG A 445 19.27 -6.88 2.29
N ALA A 446 19.40 -7.96 3.07
CA ALA A 446 20.02 -9.19 2.60
C ALA A 446 19.21 -9.88 1.47
N PRO A 447 17.91 -10.18 1.65
CA PRO A 447 17.18 -10.97 0.67
C PRO A 447 16.87 -10.19 -0.62
N ILE A 448 16.87 -8.86 -0.61
CA ILE A 448 16.59 -8.05 -1.81
C ILE A 448 17.86 -7.39 -2.31
N ALA A 449 18.39 -6.39 -1.58
CA ALA A 449 19.46 -5.56 -2.08
C ALA A 449 20.80 -6.29 -2.23
N ASP A 450 21.30 -6.94 -1.18
CA ASP A 450 22.57 -7.67 -1.23
C ASP A 450 22.49 -8.82 -2.24
N SER A 451 21.36 -9.52 -2.28
CA SER A 451 21.09 -10.59 -3.25
C SER A 451 21.09 -10.09 -4.69
N VAL A 452 20.56 -8.89 -4.97
CA VAL A 452 20.64 -8.28 -6.31
C VAL A 452 22.09 -8.00 -6.68
N VAL A 453 22.87 -7.37 -5.79
CA VAL A 453 24.30 -7.09 -6.02
C VAL A 453 25.08 -8.38 -6.28
N GLN A 454 24.87 -9.40 -5.46
CA GLN A 454 25.45 -10.72 -5.64
C GLN A 454 25.12 -11.29 -7.03
N THR A 455 23.83 -11.24 -7.41
CA THR A 455 23.34 -11.84 -8.66
C THR A 455 23.93 -11.14 -9.88
N VAL A 456 23.87 -9.81 -9.96
CA VAL A 456 24.36 -9.07 -11.14
C VAL A 456 25.87 -9.19 -11.33
N VAL A 457 26.63 -9.28 -10.23
CA VAL A 457 28.08 -9.51 -10.28
C VAL A 457 28.37 -10.95 -10.68
N ASN A 458 27.77 -11.94 -10.01
CA ASN A 458 28.04 -13.36 -10.27
C ASN A 458 27.59 -13.80 -11.67
N ASN A 459 26.50 -13.25 -12.19
CA ASN A 459 26.05 -13.49 -13.57
C ASN A 459 26.82 -12.67 -14.62
N GLY A 460 27.53 -11.62 -14.21
CA GLY A 460 28.30 -10.77 -15.13
C GLY A 460 27.44 -9.79 -15.93
N GLU A 461 26.25 -9.49 -15.42
CA GLU A 461 25.36 -8.46 -15.98
C GLU A 461 25.99 -7.06 -15.84
N ILE A 462 26.80 -6.86 -14.80
CA ILE A 462 27.57 -5.63 -14.56
C ILE A 462 29.07 -5.94 -14.63
N LYS A 463 29.81 -5.06 -15.30
CA LYS A 463 31.26 -5.15 -15.53
C LYS A 463 31.98 -3.96 -14.89
N ARG A 464 33.28 -4.10 -14.62
CA ARG A 464 34.13 -3.05 -14.03
C ARG A 464 34.22 -1.76 -14.84
N ASN A 465 34.11 -1.82 -16.17
CA ASN A 465 34.09 -0.62 -17.03
C ASN A 465 32.79 0.19 -16.91
N GLY A 466 31.78 -0.34 -16.23
CA GLY A 466 30.51 0.30 -15.91
C GLY A 466 30.59 1.39 -14.84
N PHE A 467 31.78 1.66 -14.32
CA PHE A 467 31.99 2.60 -13.23
C PHE A 467 32.90 3.76 -13.67
N ALA A 468 32.79 4.88 -12.96
CA ALA A 468 33.69 6.01 -13.07
C ALA A 468 34.25 6.33 -11.68
N ASN A 469 35.55 6.54 -11.57
CA ASN A 469 36.18 7.02 -10.35
C ASN A 469 36.37 8.53 -10.47
N VAL A 470 35.81 9.28 -9.53
CA VAL A 470 35.93 10.74 -9.46
C VAL A 470 36.46 11.08 -8.07
N MET A 471 37.73 11.52 -7.99
CA MET A 471 38.38 11.95 -6.75
C MET A 471 38.25 10.94 -5.58
N GLY A 472 38.42 9.65 -5.87
CA GLY A 472 38.31 8.59 -4.85
C GLY A 472 36.87 8.13 -4.58
N SER A 473 35.87 8.68 -5.29
CA SER A 473 34.48 8.22 -5.22
C SER A 473 34.09 7.45 -6.48
N VAL A 474 33.63 6.21 -6.29
CA VAL A 474 33.12 5.39 -7.39
C VAL A 474 31.65 5.69 -7.67
N ARG A 475 31.32 5.93 -8.93
CA ARG A 475 29.96 6.19 -9.42
C ARG A 475 29.58 5.22 -10.55
N LEU A 476 28.31 4.84 -10.59
CA LEU A 476 27.75 4.03 -11.67
C LEU A 476 27.57 4.88 -12.93
N ARG A 477 27.93 4.34 -14.09
CA ARG A 477 27.53 4.91 -15.38
C ARG A 477 26.07 4.59 -15.68
N ASP A 478 25.48 5.33 -16.63
CA ASP A 478 24.05 5.26 -16.95
C ASP A 478 23.59 3.84 -17.33
N GLU A 479 24.35 3.13 -18.17
CA GLU A 479 24.01 1.75 -18.56
C GLU A 479 24.01 0.80 -17.36
N THR A 480 25.05 0.87 -16.52
CA THR A 480 25.14 0.07 -15.29
C THR A 480 24.01 0.39 -14.31
N ARG A 481 23.63 1.67 -14.21
CA ARG A 481 22.49 2.10 -13.40
C ARG A 481 21.18 1.49 -13.91
N LYS A 482 20.90 1.55 -15.22
CA LYS A 482 19.70 0.94 -15.82
C LYS A 482 19.68 -0.58 -15.61
N THR A 483 20.81 -1.27 -15.82
CA THR A 483 20.92 -2.72 -15.57
C THR A 483 20.61 -3.06 -14.12
N LEU A 484 21.15 -2.29 -13.17
CA LEU A 484 20.91 -2.49 -11.74
C LEU A 484 19.45 -2.24 -11.34
N ILE A 485 18.82 -1.17 -11.85
CA ILE A 485 17.39 -0.90 -11.65
C ILE A 485 16.57 -2.08 -12.20
N GLY A 486 16.85 -2.53 -13.42
CA GLY A 486 16.14 -3.67 -14.02
C GLY A 486 16.30 -4.96 -13.20
N ALA A 487 17.50 -5.24 -12.68
CA ALA A 487 17.74 -6.39 -11.81
C ALA A 487 17.01 -6.29 -10.46
N TYR A 488 16.96 -5.09 -9.88
CA TYR A 488 16.20 -4.80 -8.67
C TYR A 488 14.69 -5.00 -8.89
N GLU A 489 14.13 -4.45 -9.97
CA GLU A 489 12.71 -4.61 -10.31
C GLU A 489 12.34 -6.08 -10.56
N ARG A 490 13.19 -6.84 -11.27
CA ARG A 490 13.01 -8.29 -11.40
C ARG A 490 12.99 -8.98 -10.03
N ARG A 491 13.89 -8.59 -9.11
CA ARG A 491 13.89 -9.13 -7.74
C ARG A 491 12.60 -8.79 -7.01
N MET A 492 12.15 -7.55 -7.06
CA MET A 492 10.92 -7.09 -6.42
C MET A 492 9.66 -7.79 -6.94
N ALA A 493 9.65 -8.16 -8.22
CA ALA A 493 8.58 -8.92 -8.86
C ALA A 493 8.62 -10.42 -8.54
N THR A 494 9.75 -10.98 -8.08
CA THR A 494 9.79 -12.42 -7.74
C THR A 494 8.84 -12.74 -6.59
N GLU A 495 8.02 -13.77 -6.80
CA GLU A 495 7.14 -14.31 -5.78
C GLU A 495 7.87 -15.30 -4.87
N LEU A 496 7.60 -15.22 -3.57
CA LEU A 496 7.97 -16.25 -2.61
C LEU A 496 6.76 -16.69 -1.80
N LYS A 497 6.88 -17.89 -1.25
CA LYS A 497 5.97 -18.38 -0.21
C LYS A 497 6.24 -17.56 1.07
N HIS A 498 5.26 -16.79 1.52
CA HIS A 498 5.36 -15.99 2.73
C HIS A 498 5.72 -16.91 3.91
N PRO A 499 6.78 -16.61 4.69
CA PRO A 499 7.32 -17.56 5.68
C PRO A 499 6.39 -17.83 6.86
N VAL A 500 5.49 -16.89 7.17
CA VAL A 500 4.46 -17.01 8.21
C VAL A 500 3.16 -17.61 7.64
N TYR A 501 2.53 -16.92 6.67
CA TYR A 501 1.19 -17.26 6.17
C TYR A 501 1.13 -18.23 4.99
N ALA A 502 2.28 -18.70 4.48
CA ALA A 502 2.38 -19.77 3.48
C ALA A 502 1.77 -19.51 2.08
N TYR A 503 1.16 -18.36 1.79
CA TYR A 503 0.73 -18.00 0.43
C TYR A 503 1.86 -17.37 -0.41
N ARG A 504 1.67 -17.27 -1.73
CA ARG A 504 2.64 -16.60 -2.62
C ARG A 504 2.37 -15.10 -2.73
N ALA A 505 3.40 -14.30 -2.55
CA ALA A 505 3.38 -12.87 -2.83
C ALA A 505 4.74 -12.39 -3.36
N SER A 506 4.72 -11.32 -4.16
CA SER A 506 5.93 -10.64 -4.59
C SER A 506 6.63 -9.97 -3.41
N TRP A 507 7.94 -9.75 -3.51
CA TRP A 507 8.68 -8.97 -2.52
C TRP A 507 8.08 -7.59 -2.30
N ARG A 508 7.64 -6.93 -3.39
CA ARG A 508 6.98 -5.62 -3.30
C ARG A 508 5.73 -5.64 -2.43
N ARG A 509 4.92 -6.69 -2.59
CA ARG A 509 3.72 -6.90 -1.79
C ARG A 509 4.07 -7.23 -0.34
N ILE A 510 5.12 -8.00 -0.09
CA ILE A 510 5.57 -8.34 1.26
C ILE A 510 6.06 -7.10 2.01
N VAL A 511 6.78 -6.18 1.37
CA VAL A 511 7.18 -4.90 1.99
C VAL A 511 5.94 -4.09 2.42
N GLU A 512 4.90 -4.05 1.57
CA GLU A 512 3.63 -3.39 1.91
C GLU A 512 2.91 -4.09 3.08
N ILE A 513 2.84 -5.42 3.06
CA ILE A 513 2.27 -6.22 4.16
C ILE A 513 2.98 -5.90 5.47
N GLN A 514 4.32 -5.85 5.48
CA GLN A 514 5.07 -5.54 6.70
C GLN A 514 4.81 -4.12 7.21
N ALA A 515 4.72 -3.12 6.34
CA ALA A 515 4.31 -1.77 6.75
C ALA A 515 2.89 -1.76 7.36
N ARG A 516 1.93 -2.48 6.75
CA ARG A 516 0.56 -2.62 7.27
C ARG A 516 0.48 -3.44 8.56
N MET A 517 1.39 -4.38 8.78
CA MET A 517 1.51 -5.11 10.05
C MET A 517 2.05 -4.21 11.17
N VAL A 518 2.99 -3.30 10.87
CA VAL A 518 3.40 -2.25 11.82
C VAL A 518 2.21 -1.36 12.17
N LEU A 519 1.44 -0.90 11.17
CA LEU A 519 0.20 -0.15 11.40
C LEU A 519 -0.77 -0.92 12.30
N GLY A 520 -1.04 -2.20 11.99
CA GLY A 520 -1.91 -3.05 12.79
C GLY A 520 -1.43 -3.21 14.23
N ARG A 521 -0.11 -3.26 14.44
CA ARG A 521 0.48 -3.35 15.78
C ARG A 521 0.36 -2.05 16.58
N LEU A 522 0.25 -0.90 15.91
CA LEU A 522 0.01 0.41 16.52
C LEU A 522 -1.48 0.63 16.80
N GLU A 523 -2.34 0.21 15.88
CA GLU A 523 -3.82 0.26 15.99
C GLU A 523 -4.37 -0.75 17.01
N GLY A 524 -3.58 -1.75 17.42
CA GLY A 524 -3.99 -2.80 18.36
C GLY A 524 -4.68 -4.00 17.69
N SER A 525 -4.92 -3.93 16.38
CA SER A 525 -5.53 -4.99 15.57
C SER A 525 -4.56 -6.12 15.18
N LEU A 526 -3.32 -6.06 15.64
CA LEU A 526 -2.31 -7.13 15.56
C LEU A 526 -1.61 -7.28 16.91
N GLU A 527 -1.69 -8.49 17.48
CA GLU A 527 -1.08 -8.78 18.79
C GLU A 527 0.45 -8.69 18.74
N ARG A 528 1.06 -9.35 17.74
CA ARG A 528 2.51 -9.42 17.61
C ARG A 528 2.98 -9.19 16.17
N TYR A 529 3.99 -8.35 16.03
CA TYR A 529 4.71 -8.21 14.77
C TYR A 529 5.72 -9.35 14.59
N ARG A 530 5.89 -9.86 13.36
CA ARG A 530 6.89 -10.87 13.02
C ARG A 530 7.63 -10.44 11.76
N GLY A 531 8.93 -10.19 11.89
CA GLY A 531 9.76 -9.81 10.75
C GLY A 531 9.93 -10.95 9.75
N ILE A 532 10.16 -10.60 8.48
CA ILE A 532 10.33 -11.56 7.39
C ILE A 532 11.65 -12.31 7.51
N ARG A 533 11.56 -13.62 7.74
CA ARG A 533 12.69 -14.55 7.81
C ARG A 533 12.61 -15.57 6.66
N VAL A 534 13.47 -15.45 5.65
CA VAL A 534 13.50 -16.40 4.52
C VAL A 534 14.22 -17.70 4.89
N ARG A 535 14.01 -18.79 4.14
CA ARG A 535 14.65 -20.08 4.41
C ARG A 535 15.88 -20.32 3.55
#